data_AF-A0A9P8JG22-F1
#
_entry.id   AF-A0A9P8JG22-F1
#
_cell.length_a   1.000
_cell.length_b   1.000
_cell.length_c   1.000
_cell.angle_alpha   90.00
_cell.angle_beta   90.00
_cell.angle_gamma   90.00
#
_symmetry.space_group_name_H-M   'P 1'
#
loop_
_entity.id
_entity.type
_entity.pdbx_description
1 polymer ?
#
loop_
_entity_poly.entity_id
_entity_poly.type
_entity_poly.pdbx_seq_one_letter_code
_entity_poly.pdbx_strand_id
1 'polypeptide(L)'
;EITDHKVGIACVEHDLDEHRAQAAKTLNKPGKVNYVTVSGIEYLIEIENIHLKRVPASWAKISGTKKVSRFHTPEVVKFIRERDQLKEALANACDAAFAELLSEIGAKYQTFRDCIQSLATLDCLLSLADIASQPGYTKPEFITDSDEVRIEVREGRHPMVEQLLLDSYVPNDIEMSSKERALLITGPNMGGKSSYVRSVALISIMAQIGSWVPASQARLTPLDAVFTRMGAFDNMLKGESTFMVELSETSDILKQATSRSL
;
A
#
# COMPACT_ATOMS: atom_id res chain seq x y z
N GLU A 1 17.25 -8.56 30.88
CA GLU A 1 18.30 -8.36 29.87
C GLU A 1 18.30 -6.93 29.29
N ILE A 2 17.34 -6.53 28.46
CA ILE A 2 17.29 -5.16 27.87
C ILE A 2 17.35 -4.07 28.96
N THR A 3 16.53 -4.20 30.01
CA THR A 3 16.53 -3.25 31.14
C THR A 3 17.88 -3.22 31.85
N ASP A 4 18.52 -4.38 32.03
CA ASP A 4 19.79 -4.50 32.72
C ASP A 4 20.92 -3.84 31.92
N HIS A 5 20.95 -4.01 30.59
CA HIS A 5 21.91 -3.31 29.73
C HIS A 5 21.68 -1.80 29.73
N LYS A 6 20.43 -1.33 29.72
CA LYS A 6 20.11 0.11 29.82
C LYS A 6 20.59 0.71 31.15
N VAL A 7 20.35 0.00 32.25
CA VAL A 7 20.84 0.41 33.59
C VAL A 7 22.37 0.40 33.63
N GLY A 8 23.00 -0.64 33.08
CA GLY A 8 24.46 -0.73 33.00
C GLY A 8 25.07 0.44 32.22
N ILE A 9 24.52 0.79 31.06
CA ILE A 9 24.98 1.95 30.28
C ILE A 9 24.86 3.24 31.11
N ALA A 10 23.73 3.44 31.78
CA ALA A 10 23.51 4.61 32.62
C ALA A 10 24.49 4.68 33.80
N CYS A 11 24.83 3.54 34.41
CA CYS A 11 25.85 3.47 35.46
C CYS A 11 27.24 3.87 34.91
N VAL A 12 27.65 3.35 33.76
CA VAL A 12 28.95 3.70 33.16
C VAL A 12 29.01 5.18 32.75
N GLU A 13 27.91 5.73 32.24
CA GLU A 13 27.81 7.16 31.93
C GLU A 13 27.87 8.04 33.19
N HIS A 14 27.31 7.57 34.31
CA HIS A 14 27.46 8.22 35.61
C HIS A 14 28.91 8.19 36.11
N ASP A 15 29.59 7.04 36.03
CA ASP A 15 30.99 6.90 36.41
C ASP A 15 31.92 7.80 35.57
N LEU A 16 31.63 7.91 34.26
CA LEU A 16 32.30 8.85 33.37
C LEU A 16 32.15 10.30 33.83
N ASP A 17 30.96 10.68 34.29
CA ASP A 17 30.66 12.02 34.80
C ASP A 17 31.34 12.30 36.13
N GLU A 18 31.39 11.33 37.05
CA GLU A 18 32.15 11.45 38.30
C GLU A 18 33.66 11.59 38.04
N HIS A 19 34.19 10.89 37.04
CA HIS A 19 35.60 10.95 36.68
C HIS A 19 36.06 12.36 36.28
N ARG A 20 35.15 13.25 35.82
CA ARG A 20 35.48 14.66 35.51
C ARG A 20 36.10 15.38 36.70
N ALA A 21 35.61 15.12 37.91
CA ALA A 21 36.13 15.75 39.13
C ALA A 21 37.54 15.22 39.48
N GLN A 22 37.80 13.94 39.22
CA GLN A 22 39.12 13.32 39.40
C GLN A 22 40.12 13.89 38.39
N ALA A 23 39.74 13.96 37.11
CA ALA A 23 40.55 14.56 36.05
C ALA A 23 40.89 16.03 36.33
N ALA A 24 39.94 16.81 36.87
CA ALA A 24 40.17 18.21 37.26
C ALA A 24 41.22 18.36 38.36
N LYS A 25 41.19 17.46 39.37
CA LYS A 25 42.20 17.42 40.44
C LYS A 25 43.58 17.09 39.88
N THR A 26 43.69 16.06 39.03
CA THR A 26 44.96 15.63 38.42
C THR A 26 45.62 16.72 37.58
N LEU A 27 44.82 17.57 36.92
CA LEU A 27 45.32 18.69 36.10
C LEU A 27 45.65 19.97 36.89
N ASN A 28 45.41 20.00 38.21
CA ASN A 28 45.53 21.19 39.06
C ASN A 28 44.84 22.42 38.42
N LYS A 29 43.63 22.22 37.88
CA LYS A 29 42.86 23.27 37.18
C LYS A 29 41.80 23.84 38.13
N PRO A 30 41.69 25.18 38.31
CA PRO A 30 40.73 25.80 39.23
C PRO A 30 39.27 25.80 38.74
N GLY A 31 38.94 25.03 37.70
CA GLY A 31 37.61 25.00 37.09
C GLY A 31 37.19 23.60 36.62
N LYS A 32 35.90 23.44 36.27
CA LYS A 32 35.32 22.16 35.84
C LYS A 32 36.00 21.66 34.55
N VAL A 33 36.40 20.39 34.55
CA VAL A 33 36.76 19.68 33.32
C VAL A 33 35.47 19.17 32.70
N ASN A 34 35.16 19.66 31.51
CA ASN A 34 34.04 19.17 30.72
C ASN A 34 34.59 18.32 29.57
N TYR A 35 33.87 17.25 29.25
CA TYR A 35 34.12 16.50 28.05
C TYR A 35 33.64 17.27 26.82
N VAL A 36 34.35 17.11 25.71
CA VAL A 36 33.95 17.60 24.40
C VAL A 36 33.84 16.44 23.42
N THR A 37 32.96 16.57 22.43
CA THR A 37 32.85 15.63 21.31
C THR A 37 33.34 16.32 20.06
N VAL A 38 34.36 15.75 19.39
CA VAL A 38 34.92 16.32 18.16
C VAL A 38 35.13 15.23 17.14
N SER A 39 34.62 15.44 15.92
CA SER A 39 34.68 14.48 14.82
C SER A 39 34.14 13.09 15.18
N GLY A 40 33.07 13.05 16.00
CA GLY A 40 32.44 11.81 16.44
C GLY A 40 33.15 11.09 17.60
N ILE A 41 34.28 11.61 18.11
CA ILE A 41 34.97 11.04 19.28
C ILE A 41 34.48 11.76 20.54
N GLU A 42 33.87 11.00 21.44
CA GLU A 42 33.25 11.48 22.68
C GLU A 42 34.25 11.48 23.87
N TYR A 43 33.85 12.11 24.98
CA TYR A 43 34.60 12.16 26.24
C TYR A 43 36.04 12.70 26.14
N LEU A 44 36.31 13.58 25.17
CA LEU A 44 37.63 14.19 25.03
C LEU A 44 37.84 15.23 26.13
N ILE A 45 38.99 15.16 26.80
CA ILE A 45 39.43 16.20 27.72
C ILE A 45 40.31 17.18 26.93
N GLU A 46 39.80 18.40 26.75
CA GLU A 46 40.50 19.44 26.01
C GLU A 46 41.38 20.31 26.93
N ILE A 47 42.65 20.44 26.54
CA ILE A 47 43.67 21.16 27.30
C ILE A 47 44.42 22.10 26.36
N GLU A 48 44.55 23.36 26.75
CA GLU A 48 45.34 24.34 26.01
C GLU A 48 46.81 23.91 25.96
N ASN A 49 47.46 24.12 24.81
CA ASN A 49 48.83 23.65 24.59
C ASN A 49 49.84 24.28 25.59
N ILE A 50 49.50 25.42 26.19
CA ILE A 50 50.28 26.11 27.24
C ILE A 50 50.37 25.27 28.53
N HIS A 51 49.38 24.41 28.80
CA HIS A 51 49.28 23.60 30.01
C HIS A 51 49.67 22.12 29.83
N LEU A 52 50.27 21.75 28.69
CA LEU A 52 50.64 20.36 28.38
C LEU A 52 51.55 19.71 29.42
N LYS A 53 52.41 20.48 30.08
CA LYS A 53 53.30 19.97 31.13
C LYS A 53 52.56 19.41 32.36
N ARG A 54 51.27 19.72 32.52
CA ARG A 54 50.41 19.23 33.62
C ARG A 54 49.70 17.91 33.28
N VAL A 55 49.78 17.45 32.03
CA VAL A 55 49.12 16.23 31.58
C VAL A 55 49.97 15.01 31.97
N PRO A 56 49.41 14.03 32.70
CA PRO A 56 50.12 12.79 33.01
C PRO A 56 50.54 12.02 31.76
N ALA A 57 51.67 11.33 31.81
CA ALA A 57 52.15 10.49 30.71
C ALA A 57 51.22 9.31 30.39
N SER A 58 50.34 8.92 31.34
CA SER A 58 49.35 7.87 31.14
C SER A 58 48.18 8.27 30.25
N TRP A 59 48.02 9.56 29.93
CA TRP A 59 46.90 10.03 29.11
C TRP A 59 47.23 9.88 27.62
N ALA A 60 46.31 9.26 26.88
CA ALA A 60 46.46 9.06 25.45
C ALA A 60 46.03 10.33 24.69
N LYS A 61 46.93 10.89 23.87
CA LYS A 61 46.58 12.01 22.99
C LYS A 61 45.79 11.50 21.79
N ILE A 62 44.56 11.99 21.61
CA ILE A 62 43.65 11.52 20.56
C ILE A 62 43.68 12.46 19.35
N SER A 63 43.58 13.77 19.59
CA SER A 63 43.63 14.77 18.53
C SER A 63 44.14 16.10 19.07
N GLY A 64 44.41 17.06 18.18
CA GLY A 64 44.82 18.40 18.61
C GLY A 64 44.78 19.40 17.47
N THR A 65 44.71 20.67 17.84
CA THR A 65 44.84 21.83 16.95
C THR A 65 46.03 22.68 17.41
N LYS A 66 46.29 23.78 16.70
CA LYS A 66 47.35 24.73 17.07
C LYS A 66 47.18 25.31 18.49
N LYS A 67 45.94 25.40 19.00
CA LYS A 67 45.64 26.01 20.32
C LYS A 67 45.43 24.98 21.44
N VAL A 68 44.83 23.84 21.13
CA VAL A 68 44.38 22.85 22.13
C VAL A 68 44.76 21.43 21.73
N SER A 69 45.09 20.59 22.71
CA SER A 69 45.27 19.14 22.53
C SER A 69 44.19 18.40 23.33
N ARG A 70 43.73 17.27 22.79
CA ARG A 70 42.62 16.48 23.32
C ARG A 70 43.09 15.09 23.69
N PHE A 71 42.68 14.63 24.87
CA PHE A 71 43.17 13.40 25.47
C PHE A 71 42.03 12.53 25.99
N HIS A 72 42.30 11.24 26.10
CA HIS A 72 41.56 10.31 26.95
C HIS A 72 42.44 9.84 28.10
N THR A 73 41.85 9.72 29.29
CA THR A 73 42.49 9.07 30.43
C THR A 73 42.36 7.56 30.31
N PRO A 74 43.22 6.76 30.96
CA PRO A 74 43.04 5.31 31.02
C PRO A 74 41.64 4.88 31.50
N GLU A 75 41.07 5.63 32.45
CA GLU A 75 39.73 5.40 32.99
C GLU A 75 38.65 5.70 31.94
N VAL A 76 38.75 6.82 31.22
CA VAL A 76 37.82 7.16 30.12
C VAL A 76 37.86 6.09 29.04
N VAL A 77 39.04 5.61 28.63
CA VAL A 77 39.16 4.52 27.65
C VAL A 77 38.48 3.24 28.15
N LYS A 78 38.66 2.89 29.44
CA LYS A 78 38.02 1.73 30.05
C LYS A 78 36.49 1.86 30.04
N PHE A 79 35.96 2.98 30.51
CA PHE A 79 34.51 3.20 30.59
C PHE A 79 33.86 3.28 29.21
N ILE A 80 34.49 3.93 28.22
CA ILE A 80 33.98 3.94 26.84
C ILE A 80 33.87 2.51 26.31
N ARG A 81 34.91 1.68 26.50
CA ARG A 81 34.90 0.29 26.05
C ARG A 81 33.78 -0.52 26.71
N GLU A 82 33.60 -0.38 28.01
CA GLU A 82 32.54 -1.06 28.77
C GLU A 82 31.15 -0.62 28.32
N ARG A 83 30.94 0.69 28.16
CA ARG A 83 29.70 1.26 27.64
C ARG A 83 29.38 0.75 26.24
N ASP A 84 30.37 0.71 25.36
CA ASP A 84 30.19 0.30 23.97
C ASP A 84 29.84 -1.20 23.89
N GLN A 85 30.45 -2.04 24.74
CA GLN A 85 30.06 -3.46 24.90
C GLN A 85 28.61 -3.62 25.37
N LEU A 86 28.18 -2.83 26.36
CA LEU A 86 26.81 -2.85 26.84
C LEU A 86 25.81 -2.34 25.79
N LYS A 87 26.20 -1.35 24.97
CA LYS A 87 25.39 -0.86 23.85
C LYS A 87 25.22 -1.92 22.76
N GLU A 88 26.28 -2.65 22.42
CA GLU A 88 26.22 -3.77 21.47
C GLU A 88 25.33 -4.91 22.00
N ALA A 89 25.51 -5.29 23.27
CA ALA A 89 24.65 -6.29 23.91
C ALA A 89 23.18 -5.86 23.96
N LEU A 90 22.91 -4.59 24.28
CA LEU A 90 21.57 -4.02 24.24
C LEU A 90 20.95 -4.11 22.85
N ALA A 91 21.69 -3.78 21.79
CA ALA A 91 21.21 -3.85 20.42
C ALA A 91 20.83 -5.30 20.06
N ASN A 92 21.70 -6.26 20.34
CA ASN A 92 21.43 -7.68 20.10
C ASN A 92 20.20 -8.19 20.87
N ALA A 93 20.06 -7.80 22.14
CA ALA A 93 18.88 -8.16 22.94
C ALA A 93 17.59 -7.53 22.40
N CYS A 94 17.65 -6.29 21.90
CA CYS A 94 16.50 -5.64 21.24
C CYS A 94 16.11 -6.35 19.93
N ASP A 95 17.10 -6.70 19.10
CA ASP A 95 16.87 -7.39 17.83
C ASP A 95 16.27 -8.79 18.05
N ALA A 96 16.77 -9.52 19.06
CA ALA A 96 16.22 -10.81 19.46
C ALA A 96 14.76 -10.69 19.93
N ALA A 97 14.47 -9.73 20.82
CA ALA A 97 13.11 -9.49 21.30
C ALA A 97 12.15 -9.06 20.17
N PHE A 98 12.65 -8.27 19.21
CA PHE A 98 11.85 -7.88 18.05
C PHE A 98 11.57 -9.06 17.12
N ALA A 99 12.57 -9.92 16.86
CA ALA A 99 12.38 -11.13 16.08
C ALA A 99 11.38 -12.10 16.74
N GLU A 100 11.43 -12.23 18.07
CA GLU A 100 10.46 -13.02 18.84
C GLU A 100 9.04 -12.45 18.69
N LEU A 101 8.87 -11.13 18.85
CA LEU A 101 7.58 -10.46 18.62
C LEU A 101 7.03 -10.73 17.22
N LEU A 102 7.87 -10.63 16.18
CA LEU A 102 7.47 -10.94 14.81
C LEU A 102 7.07 -12.42 14.65
N SER A 103 7.77 -13.33 15.32
CA SER A 103 7.42 -14.75 15.34
C SER A 103 6.06 -14.99 16.01
N GLU A 104 5.78 -14.33 17.14
CA GLU A 104 4.48 -14.42 17.82
C GLU A 104 3.33 -13.89 16.96
N ILE A 105 3.55 -12.78 16.25
CA ILE A 105 2.57 -12.24 15.29
C ILE A 105 2.39 -13.22 14.12
N GLY A 106 3.50 -13.72 13.56
CA GLY A 106 3.50 -14.67 12.46
C GLY A 106 2.79 -15.99 12.79
N ALA A 107 2.89 -16.46 14.03
CA ALA A 107 2.17 -17.65 14.49
C ALA A 107 0.63 -17.49 14.43
N LYS A 108 0.13 -16.25 14.43
CA LYS A 108 -1.30 -15.90 14.33
C LYS A 108 -1.71 -15.47 12.92
N TYR A 109 -0.89 -15.75 11.91
CA TYR A 109 -1.12 -15.34 10.52
C TYR A 109 -2.52 -15.69 10.01
N GLN A 110 -3.00 -16.92 10.25
CA GLN A 110 -4.29 -17.36 9.75
C GLN A 110 -5.45 -16.53 10.33
N THR A 111 -5.42 -16.23 11.64
CA THR A 111 -6.43 -15.37 12.28
C THR A 111 -6.45 -13.96 11.68
N PHE A 112 -5.27 -13.36 11.44
CA PHE A 112 -5.21 -12.06 10.79
C PHE A 112 -5.72 -12.11 9.35
N ARG A 113 -5.35 -13.15 8.58
CA ARG A 113 -5.82 -13.35 7.21
C ARG A 113 -7.35 -13.47 7.15
N ASP A 114 -7.94 -14.27 8.04
CA ASP A 114 -9.39 -14.49 8.08
C ASP A 114 -10.14 -13.20 8.46
N CYS A 115 -9.58 -12.43 9.40
CA CYS A 115 -10.11 -11.11 9.77
C CYS A 115 -10.06 -10.14 8.56
N ILE A 116 -8.92 -10.05 7.88
CA ILE A 116 -8.75 -9.19 6.70
C ILE A 116 -9.72 -9.61 5.58
N GLN A 117 -9.87 -10.92 5.32
CA GLN A 117 -10.77 -11.41 4.30
C GLN A 117 -12.24 -11.10 4.62
N SER A 118 -12.62 -11.20 5.89
CA SER A 118 -13.96 -10.88 6.37
C SER A 118 -14.23 -9.38 6.25
N LEU A 119 -13.27 -8.53 6.63
CA LEU A 119 -13.35 -7.08 6.47
C LEU A 119 -13.41 -6.67 5.00
N ALA A 120 -12.62 -7.30 4.12
CA ALA A 120 -12.65 -7.04 2.69
C ALA A 120 -14.02 -7.39 2.08
N THR A 121 -14.61 -8.51 2.51
CA THR A 121 -15.96 -8.91 2.06
C THR A 121 -17.02 -7.92 2.54
N LEU A 122 -16.93 -7.49 3.81
CA LEU A 122 -17.83 -6.47 4.36
C LEU A 122 -17.71 -5.14 3.61
N ASP A 123 -16.48 -4.70 3.32
CA ASP A 123 -16.20 -3.47 2.56
C ASP A 123 -16.79 -3.52 1.15
N CYS A 124 -16.60 -4.63 0.42
CA CYS A 124 -17.23 -4.84 -0.89
C CYS A 124 -18.76 -4.82 -0.80
N LEU A 125 -19.37 -5.48 0.19
CA LEU A 125 -20.82 -5.51 0.35
C LEU A 125 -21.39 -4.13 0.68
N LEU A 126 -20.71 -3.35 1.54
CA LEU A 126 -21.09 -1.97 1.84
C LEU A 126 -20.99 -1.08 0.61
N SER A 127 -19.90 -1.19 -0.17
CA SER A 127 -19.74 -0.45 -1.42
C SER A 127 -20.86 -0.75 -2.43
N LEU A 128 -21.25 -2.02 -2.57
CA LEU A 128 -22.38 -2.41 -3.42
C LEU A 128 -23.72 -1.92 -2.87
N ALA A 129 -23.90 -1.89 -1.55
CA ALA A 129 -25.10 -1.36 -0.90
C ALA A 129 -25.23 0.16 -1.11
N ASP A 130 -24.13 0.91 -1.09
CA ASP A 130 -24.13 2.33 -1.39
C ASP A 130 -24.59 2.60 -2.83
N ILE A 131 -24.10 1.81 -3.80
CA ILE A 131 -24.59 1.87 -5.19
C ILE A 131 -26.09 1.51 -5.26
N ALA A 132 -26.52 0.45 -4.57
CA ALA A 132 -27.93 0.04 -4.52
C ALA A 132 -28.86 1.08 -3.90
N SER A 133 -28.34 1.94 -3.01
CA SER A 133 -29.11 3.02 -2.38
C SER A 133 -29.37 4.22 -3.32
N GLN A 134 -28.69 4.27 -4.46
CA GLN A 134 -28.85 5.37 -5.42
C GLN A 134 -30.24 5.34 -6.08
N PRO A 135 -30.83 6.52 -6.37
CA PRO A 135 -32.14 6.58 -7.01
C PRO A 135 -32.21 5.85 -8.36
N GLY A 136 -33.27 5.03 -8.51
CA GLY A 136 -33.56 4.28 -9.72
C GLY A 136 -32.64 3.08 -9.97
N TYR A 137 -31.84 2.67 -8.98
CA TYR A 137 -31.19 1.36 -9.01
C TYR A 137 -32.19 0.31 -8.53
N THR A 138 -32.17 -0.86 -9.15
CA THR A 138 -33.09 -1.95 -8.82
C THR A 138 -32.33 -3.26 -8.66
N LYS A 139 -32.87 -4.15 -7.82
CA LYS A 139 -32.33 -5.50 -7.64
C LYS A 139 -32.62 -6.33 -8.89
N PRO A 140 -31.61 -6.89 -9.59
CA PRO A 140 -31.84 -7.75 -10.73
C PRO A 140 -32.44 -9.10 -10.29
N GLU A 141 -33.29 -9.67 -11.15
CA GLU A 141 -33.83 -11.02 -10.99
C GLU A 141 -33.16 -11.98 -11.99
N PHE A 142 -32.56 -13.05 -11.48
CA PHE A 142 -31.99 -14.09 -12.34
C PHE A 142 -33.03 -15.15 -12.68
N ILE A 143 -33.21 -15.41 -13.97
CA ILE A 143 -34.10 -16.47 -14.46
C ILE A 143 -33.28 -17.77 -14.56
N THR A 144 -33.49 -18.71 -13.62
CA THR A 144 -32.75 -19.97 -13.54
C THR A 144 -33.53 -21.20 -14.02
N ASP A 145 -34.86 -21.12 -14.02
CA ASP A 145 -35.74 -22.29 -14.19
C ASP A 145 -36.09 -22.57 -15.66
N SER A 146 -35.38 -21.94 -16.60
CA SER A 146 -35.62 -22.03 -18.03
C SER A 146 -34.30 -22.20 -18.78
N ASP A 147 -34.30 -23.08 -19.79
CA ASP A 147 -33.20 -23.19 -20.76
C ASP A 147 -33.16 -22.00 -21.74
N GLU A 148 -34.16 -21.12 -21.70
CA GLU A 148 -34.20 -19.93 -22.54
C GLU A 148 -33.32 -18.81 -21.97
N VAL A 149 -32.34 -18.37 -22.76
CA VAL A 149 -31.55 -17.16 -22.49
C VAL A 149 -32.42 -15.93 -22.72
N ARG A 150 -32.50 -15.07 -21.71
CA ARG A 150 -33.24 -13.81 -21.76
C ARG A 150 -32.48 -12.67 -21.12
N ILE A 151 -32.65 -11.48 -21.68
CA ILE A 151 -32.23 -10.20 -21.11
C ILE A 151 -33.41 -9.24 -21.28
N GLU A 152 -34.05 -8.88 -20.18
CA GLU A 152 -35.21 -7.98 -20.13
C GLU A 152 -34.88 -6.85 -19.15
N VAL A 153 -34.66 -5.64 -19.66
CA VAL A 153 -34.37 -4.45 -18.85
C VAL A 153 -35.35 -3.35 -19.25
N ARG A 154 -36.01 -2.74 -18.26
CA ARG A 154 -36.89 -1.59 -18.45
C ARG A 154 -36.21 -0.33 -17.94
N GLU A 155 -36.28 0.71 -18.75
CA GLU A 155 -35.66 2.02 -18.49
C GLU A 155 -34.18 1.92 -18.07
N GLY A 156 -33.41 1.08 -18.75
CA GLY A 156 -31.99 0.88 -18.48
C GLY A 156 -31.15 2.12 -18.81
N ARG A 157 -30.23 2.46 -17.91
CA ARG A 157 -29.32 3.61 -18.04
C ARG A 157 -27.87 3.15 -18.07
N HIS A 158 -27.00 3.94 -18.70
CA HIS A 158 -25.58 3.64 -18.70
C HIS A 158 -24.95 4.11 -17.38
N PRO A 159 -24.40 3.21 -16.53
CA PRO A 159 -24.00 3.51 -15.14
C PRO A 159 -22.95 4.62 -15.03
N MET A 160 -21.99 4.68 -15.98
CA MET A 160 -21.00 5.77 -16.00
C MET A 160 -21.51 7.07 -16.61
N VAL A 161 -22.27 7.00 -17.72
CA VAL A 161 -22.67 8.21 -18.46
C VAL A 161 -23.73 9.00 -17.69
N GLU A 162 -24.65 8.33 -16.99
CA GLU A 162 -25.66 9.03 -16.19
C GLU A 162 -25.06 9.92 -15.09
N GLN A 163 -23.90 9.54 -14.55
CA GLN A 163 -23.21 10.27 -13.48
C GLN A 163 -22.39 11.46 -14.02
N LEU A 164 -22.05 11.45 -15.31
CA LEU A 164 -21.21 12.46 -15.94
C LEU A 164 -22.02 13.55 -16.67
N LEU A 165 -23.26 13.24 -17.06
CA LEU A 165 -24.11 14.19 -17.75
C LEU A 165 -24.63 15.25 -16.77
N LEU A 166 -24.58 16.51 -17.20
CA LEU A 166 -25.25 17.62 -16.50
C LEU A 166 -26.77 17.57 -16.68
N ASP A 167 -27.21 17.02 -17.81
CA ASP A 167 -28.62 16.80 -18.16
C ASP A 167 -29.02 15.33 -17.88
N SER A 168 -30.33 15.05 -17.87
CA SER A 168 -30.85 13.70 -17.64
C SER A 168 -30.49 12.73 -18.79
N TYR A 169 -29.95 11.56 -18.46
CA TYR A 169 -29.78 10.46 -19.41
C TYR A 169 -31.14 9.89 -19.84
N VAL A 170 -31.35 9.68 -21.15
CA VAL A 170 -32.58 9.06 -21.66
C VAL A 170 -32.51 7.53 -21.49
N PRO A 171 -33.35 6.92 -20.64
CA PRO A 171 -33.32 5.48 -20.39
C PRO A 171 -33.82 4.69 -21.61
N ASN A 172 -33.37 3.43 -21.77
CA ASN A 172 -33.75 2.57 -22.88
C ASN A 172 -34.16 1.17 -22.42
N ASP A 173 -35.18 0.62 -23.06
CA ASP A 173 -35.57 -0.77 -22.86
C ASP A 173 -34.65 -1.72 -23.63
N ILE A 174 -34.44 -2.91 -23.07
CA ILE A 174 -33.66 -4.00 -23.65
C ILE A 174 -34.52 -5.25 -23.56
N GLU A 175 -34.79 -5.89 -24.69
CA GLU A 175 -35.52 -7.16 -24.74
C GLU A 175 -34.80 -8.08 -25.72
N MET A 176 -34.19 -9.13 -25.18
CA MET A 176 -33.57 -10.21 -25.94
C MET A 176 -34.08 -11.53 -25.38
N SER A 177 -34.48 -12.44 -26.26
CA SER A 177 -35.06 -13.72 -25.88
C SER A 177 -34.57 -14.85 -26.78
N SER A 178 -34.93 -16.08 -26.45
CA SER A 178 -34.67 -17.27 -27.29
C SER A 178 -35.20 -17.11 -28.72
N LYS A 179 -36.26 -16.32 -28.92
CA LYS A 179 -36.89 -16.00 -30.21
C LYS A 179 -36.24 -14.81 -30.91
N GLU A 180 -35.84 -13.81 -30.14
CA GLU A 180 -35.23 -12.56 -30.61
C GLU A 180 -33.84 -12.40 -29.98
N ARG A 181 -32.87 -13.15 -30.52
CA ARG A 181 -31.51 -13.25 -29.96
C ARG A 181 -30.54 -12.17 -30.43
N ALA A 182 -30.93 -11.37 -31.43
CA ALA A 182 -30.06 -10.39 -32.05
C ALA A 182 -30.81 -9.08 -32.29
N LEU A 183 -30.17 -7.96 -31.94
CA LEU A 183 -30.69 -6.62 -32.16
C LEU A 183 -29.85 -5.92 -33.23
N LEU A 184 -30.47 -5.59 -34.37
CA LEU A 184 -29.82 -4.78 -35.40
C LEU A 184 -30.09 -3.29 -35.15
N ILE A 185 -29.13 -2.60 -34.56
CA ILE A 185 -29.27 -1.19 -34.17
C ILE A 185 -28.75 -0.29 -35.29
N THR A 186 -29.63 0.55 -35.83
CA THR A 186 -29.30 1.52 -36.91
C THR A 186 -29.59 2.95 -36.48
N GLY A 187 -29.12 3.94 -37.25
CA GLY A 187 -29.36 5.36 -36.97
C GLY A 187 -28.10 6.24 -37.13
N PRO A 188 -28.22 7.57 -36.99
CA PRO A 188 -27.12 8.51 -37.23
C PRO A 188 -25.97 8.33 -36.23
N ASN A 189 -24.75 8.67 -36.65
CA ASN A 189 -23.62 8.76 -35.74
C ASN A 189 -23.92 9.78 -34.64
N MET A 190 -23.49 9.51 -33.41
CA MET A 190 -23.85 10.25 -32.18
C MET A 190 -25.29 10.06 -31.65
N GLY A 191 -26.12 9.23 -32.29
CA GLY A 191 -27.47 8.88 -31.78
C GLY A 191 -27.51 7.92 -30.58
N GLY A 192 -26.45 7.85 -29.78
CA GLY A 192 -26.42 7.00 -28.57
C GLY A 192 -26.24 5.49 -28.79
N LYS A 193 -26.16 5.00 -30.04
CA LYS A 193 -26.03 3.56 -30.37
C LYS A 193 -24.92 2.84 -29.58
N SER A 194 -23.70 3.39 -29.55
CA SER A 194 -22.58 2.78 -28.82
C SER A 194 -22.79 2.82 -27.31
N SER A 195 -23.44 3.87 -26.80
CA SER A 195 -23.79 3.96 -25.38
C SER A 195 -24.84 2.92 -24.98
N TYR A 196 -25.84 2.67 -25.84
CA TYR A 196 -26.84 1.63 -25.65
C TYR A 196 -26.21 0.23 -25.60
N VAL A 197 -25.38 -0.12 -26.59
CA VAL A 197 -24.72 -1.45 -26.62
C VAL A 197 -23.86 -1.66 -25.38
N ARG A 198 -23.11 -0.63 -24.96
CA ARG A 198 -22.31 -0.67 -23.72
C ARG A 198 -23.17 -0.78 -22.47
N SER A 199 -24.33 -0.12 -22.40
CA SER A 199 -25.20 -0.23 -21.22
C SER A 199 -25.75 -1.65 -21.05
N VAL A 200 -26.10 -2.33 -22.14
CA VAL A 200 -26.54 -3.75 -22.09
C VAL A 200 -25.45 -4.62 -21.44
N ALA A 201 -24.21 -4.50 -21.93
CA ALA A 201 -23.06 -5.24 -21.39
C ALA A 201 -22.78 -4.92 -19.92
N LEU A 202 -22.75 -3.63 -19.56
CA LEU A 202 -22.45 -3.18 -18.21
C LEU A 202 -23.53 -3.59 -17.20
N ILE A 203 -24.81 -3.46 -17.55
CA ILE A 203 -25.92 -3.91 -16.69
C ILE A 203 -25.81 -5.41 -16.42
N SER A 204 -25.50 -6.20 -17.46
CA SER A 204 -25.33 -7.65 -17.32
C SER A 204 -24.17 -8.02 -16.40
N ILE A 205 -23.03 -7.33 -16.54
CA ILE A 205 -21.86 -7.52 -15.67
C ILE A 205 -22.17 -7.12 -14.22
N MET A 206 -22.76 -5.94 -14.01
CA MET A 206 -23.11 -5.45 -12.67
C MET A 206 -24.07 -6.41 -11.95
N ALA A 207 -25.08 -6.92 -12.66
CA ALA A 207 -26.00 -7.89 -12.10
C ALA A 207 -25.28 -9.17 -11.65
N GLN A 208 -24.35 -9.70 -12.46
CA GLN A 208 -23.60 -10.92 -12.12
C GLN A 208 -22.52 -10.73 -11.05
N ILE A 209 -22.05 -9.51 -10.83
CA ILE A 209 -21.21 -9.15 -9.67
C ILE A 209 -22.03 -9.17 -8.37
N GLY A 210 -23.37 -9.13 -8.45
CA GLY A 210 -24.27 -9.04 -7.30
C GLY A 210 -24.65 -7.61 -6.93
N SER A 211 -24.44 -6.65 -7.83
CA SER A 211 -24.87 -5.26 -7.66
C SER A 211 -26.33 -5.08 -8.08
N TRP A 212 -26.95 -4.04 -7.53
CA TRP A 212 -28.14 -3.45 -8.14
C TRP A 212 -27.75 -2.71 -9.42
N VAL A 213 -28.68 -2.56 -10.36
CA VAL A 213 -28.43 -2.03 -11.69
C VAL A 213 -29.29 -0.79 -11.97
N PRO A 214 -28.83 0.17 -12.80
CA PRO A 214 -29.53 1.42 -13.07
C PRO A 214 -30.70 1.24 -14.05
N ALA A 215 -31.78 0.63 -13.59
CA ALA A 215 -32.98 0.32 -14.38
C ALA A 215 -34.22 0.32 -13.46
N SER A 216 -35.42 0.50 -14.02
CA SER A 216 -36.66 0.33 -13.24
C SER A 216 -36.98 -1.15 -13.00
N GLN A 217 -36.62 -2.02 -13.95
CA GLN A 217 -36.69 -3.47 -13.83
C GLN A 217 -35.53 -4.12 -14.59
N ALA A 218 -34.95 -5.20 -14.05
CA ALA A 218 -33.96 -6.01 -14.76
C ALA A 218 -34.16 -7.50 -14.46
N ARG A 219 -34.34 -8.29 -15.52
CA ARG A 219 -34.40 -9.75 -15.49
C ARG A 219 -33.43 -10.32 -16.51
N LEU A 220 -32.59 -11.24 -16.11
CA LEU A 220 -31.59 -11.81 -17.00
C LEU A 220 -31.29 -13.26 -16.67
N THR A 221 -30.93 -14.04 -17.68
CA THR A 221 -30.30 -15.35 -17.49
C THR A 221 -28.80 -15.14 -17.28
N PRO A 222 -28.13 -15.93 -16.41
CA PRO A 222 -26.68 -15.87 -16.29
C PRO A 222 -25.99 -16.14 -17.63
N LEU A 223 -25.15 -15.20 -18.03
CA LEU A 223 -24.27 -15.21 -19.18
C LEU A 223 -22.91 -15.80 -18.79
N ASP A 224 -22.33 -16.60 -19.68
CA ASP A 224 -21.00 -17.18 -19.48
C ASP A 224 -19.87 -16.22 -19.86
N ALA A 225 -20.12 -15.32 -20.82
CA ALA A 225 -19.16 -14.32 -21.28
C ALA A 225 -19.89 -13.13 -21.93
N VAL A 226 -19.21 -11.99 -21.94
CA VAL A 226 -19.61 -10.80 -22.71
C VAL A 226 -18.50 -10.50 -23.71
N PHE A 227 -18.79 -10.66 -24.99
CA PHE A 227 -17.89 -10.40 -26.09
C PHE A 227 -18.19 -9.04 -26.69
N THR A 228 -17.14 -8.24 -26.92
CA THR A 228 -17.31 -6.91 -27.50
C THR A 228 -16.32 -6.69 -28.62
N ARG A 229 -16.81 -6.20 -29.75
CA ARG A 229 -16.01 -5.59 -30.80
C ARG A 229 -16.53 -4.18 -31.01
N MET A 230 -15.86 -3.19 -30.42
CA MET A 230 -16.29 -1.80 -30.44
C MET A 230 -15.12 -0.85 -30.72
N GLY A 231 -14.94 -0.49 -32.00
CA GLY A 231 -13.88 0.43 -32.45
C GLY A 231 -12.50 -0.20 -32.51
N ALA A 232 -11.56 0.48 -33.13
CA ALA A 232 -10.19 0.02 -33.28
C ALA A 232 -9.22 0.99 -32.59
N PHE A 233 -8.27 0.44 -31.84
CA PHE A 233 -7.04 1.13 -31.51
C PHE A 233 -5.95 0.57 -32.41
N ASP A 234 -5.27 1.42 -33.18
CA ASP A 234 -4.17 0.99 -34.02
C ASP A 234 -3.05 0.39 -33.16
N ASN A 235 -2.66 -0.84 -33.48
CA ASN A 235 -1.46 -1.44 -32.92
C ASN A 235 -0.26 -1.10 -33.81
N MET A 236 0.03 0.20 -33.95
CA MET A 236 1.10 0.71 -34.82
C MET A 236 2.48 0.12 -34.46
N LEU A 237 2.67 -0.26 -33.19
CA LEU A 237 3.89 -0.90 -32.70
C LEU A 237 4.05 -2.36 -33.14
N LYS A 238 2.97 -3.05 -33.54
CA LYS A 238 3.00 -4.45 -34.02
C LYS A 238 2.91 -4.60 -35.55
N GLY A 239 2.67 -3.52 -36.28
CA GLY A 239 2.57 -3.56 -37.75
C GLY A 239 1.30 -4.24 -38.29
N GLU A 240 0.28 -4.42 -37.46
CA GLU A 240 -1.00 -5.01 -37.86
C GLU A 240 -1.95 -3.93 -38.41
N SER A 241 -2.64 -4.20 -39.51
CA SER A 241 -3.63 -3.28 -40.04
C SER A 241 -4.90 -3.28 -39.19
N THR A 242 -5.57 -2.13 -39.08
CA THR A 242 -6.84 -1.98 -38.34
C THR A 242 -7.85 -3.06 -38.75
N PHE A 243 -7.98 -3.32 -40.06
CA PHE A 243 -8.89 -4.34 -40.57
C PHE A 243 -8.49 -5.77 -40.17
N MET A 244 -7.19 -6.07 -40.15
CA MET A 244 -6.70 -7.38 -39.70
C MET A 244 -7.02 -7.61 -38.22
N VAL A 245 -6.82 -6.60 -37.38
CA VAL A 245 -7.16 -6.66 -35.95
C VAL A 245 -8.67 -6.88 -35.77
N GLU A 246 -9.50 -6.10 -36.47
CA GLU A 246 -10.96 -6.22 -36.40
C GLU A 246 -11.47 -7.60 -36.81
N LEU A 247 -10.90 -8.19 -37.89
CA LEU A 247 -11.26 -9.53 -38.32
C LEU A 247 -10.76 -10.61 -37.36
N SER A 248 -9.57 -10.42 -36.77
CA SER A 248 -9.03 -11.34 -35.77
C SER A 248 -9.92 -11.38 -34.52
N GLU A 249 -10.28 -10.23 -33.98
CA GLU A 249 -11.20 -10.12 -32.85
C GLU A 249 -12.56 -10.78 -33.16
N THR A 250 -13.11 -10.51 -34.36
CA THR A 250 -14.36 -11.15 -34.80
C THR A 250 -14.22 -12.66 -34.90
N SER A 251 -13.10 -13.15 -35.43
CA SER A 251 -12.82 -14.59 -35.51
C SER A 251 -12.76 -15.24 -34.13
N ASP A 252 -12.15 -14.56 -33.16
CA ASP A 252 -12.02 -15.06 -31.80
C ASP A 252 -13.36 -15.10 -31.06
N ILE A 253 -14.20 -14.08 -31.24
CA ILE A 253 -15.59 -14.08 -30.74
C ILE A 253 -16.35 -15.27 -31.29
N LEU A 254 -16.30 -15.51 -32.61
CA LEU A 254 -17.01 -16.62 -33.25
C LEU A 254 -16.55 -18.01 -32.77
N LYS A 255 -15.29 -18.16 -32.36
CA LYS A 255 -14.76 -19.43 -31.85
C LYS A 255 -15.13 -19.72 -30.40
N GLN A 256 -15.31 -18.67 -29.59
CA GLN A 256 -15.48 -18.80 -28.14
C GLN A 256 -16.93 -18.58 -27.69
N ALA A 257 -17.71 -17.80 -28.42
CA ALA A 257 -19.09 -17.50 -28.07
C ALA A 257 -19.96 -18.77 -28.04
N THR A 258 -20.73 -18.91 -26.97
CA THR A 258 -21.70 -19.99 -26.80
C THR A 258 -23.12 -19.45 -26.93
N SER A 259 -24.12 -20.34 -26.85
CA SER A 259 -25.53 -19.94 -26.80
C SER A 259 -25.91 -19.13 -25.57
N ARG A 260 -25.06 -19.07 -24.54
CA ARG A 260 -25.24 -18.31 -23.28
C ARG A 260 -24.38 -17.05 -23.21
N SER A 261 -23.64 -16.73 -24.27
CA SER A 261 -22.82 -15.52 -24.32
C SER A 261 -23.62 -14.33 -24.80
N LEU A 262 -23.21 -13.14 -24.39
CA LEU A 262 -23.64 -11.85 -24.95
C LEU A 262 -22.61 -11.32 -25.93
#